data_AF-A0A850DKS9-F1
#
_entry.id   AF-A0A850DKS9-F1
#
_cell.length_a   1.000
_cell.length_b   1.000
_cell.length_c   1.000
_cell.angle_alpha   90.00
_cell.angle_beta   90.00
_cell.angle_gamma   90.00
#
_symmetry.space_group_name_H-M   'P 1'
#
loop_
_entity.id
_entity.type
_entity.pdbx_description
1 polymer ?
#
loop_
_entity_poly.entity_id
_entity_poly.type
_entity_poly.pdbx_seq_one_letter_code
_entity_poly.pdbx_strand_id
1 'polypeptide(L)'
;MTTTPRHCAGTAAGEQLAEQVSAFDRRVPIAVMMHEPDLFERLRRSAAGFDTIASNTAAAVAGVANVVVADPECVAAFNDALGVEHAVGRGQLRIFRPGVDPAVAGEHANHPWLSPGRWYADEYLAPRYVARRTAAPQTTMPRRRRVPELV
;
A
#
# COMPACT_ATOMS: atom_id res chain seq x y z
N MET A 1 5.98 -10.75 12.68
CA MET A 1 5.02 -9.97 11.87
C MET A 1 3.95 -9.43 12.80
N THR A 2 3.58 -8.17 12.64
CA THR A 2 2.82 -7.41 13.62
C THR A 2 1.32 -7.52 13.33
N THR A 3 0.50 -7.65 14.38
CA THR A 3 -0.96 -7.61 14.29
C THR A 3 -1.52 -6.18 14.37
N THR A 4 -0.63 -5.19 14.51
CA THR A 4 -0.95 -3.78 14.70
C THR A 4 -0.41 -2.98 13.52
N PRO A 5 -1.17 -2.01 12.98
CA PRO A 5 -0.67 -1.14 11.93
C PRO A 5 0.50 -0.30 12.45
N ARG A 6 1.50 -0.05 11.60
CA ARG A 6 2.54 0.93 11.89
C ARG A 6 2.06 2.31 11.47
N HIS A 7 2.16 3.31 12.35
CA HIS A 7 1.87 4.69 12.00
C HIS A 7 3.15 5.40 11.55
N CYS A 8 3.06 6.12 10.42
CA CYS A 8 4.12 6.92 9.84
C CYS A 8 3.60 8.36 9.70
N ALA A 9 4.37 9.31 10.20
CA ALA A 9 4.01 10.72 10.23
C ALA A 9 5.21 11.60 9.86
N GLY A 10 4.94 12.63 9.08
CA GLY A 10 5.95 13.60 8.65
C GLY A 10 6.85 13.17 7.49
N THR A 11 7.58 14.14 6.95
CA THR A 11 8.42 14.01 5.75
C THR A 11 9.43 12.85 5.81
N ALA A 12 10.25 12.80 6.87
CA ALA A 12 11.31 11.78 7.00
C ALA A 12 10.77 10.34 7.04
N ALA A 13 9.58 10.14 7.63
CA ALA A 13 8.94 8.84 7.64
C ALA A 13 8.44 8.43 6.25
N GLY A 14 8.06 9.40 5.41
CA GLY A 14 7.66 9.17 4.03
C GLY A 14 8.81 8.69 3.14
N GLU A 15 9.97 9.32 3.24
CA GLU A 15 11.19 8.91 2.53
C GLU A 15 11.60 7.49 2.93
N GLN A 16 11.64 7.20 4.24
CA GLN A 16 11.93 5.85 4.75
C GLN A 16 10.91 4.81 4.30
N LEU A 17 9.63 5.19 4.19
CA LEU A 17 8.60 4.31 3.67
C LEU A 17 8.83 4.00 2.19
N ALA A 18 9.27 4.98 1.39
CA ALA A 18 9.58 4.79 -0.02
C ALA A 18 10.75 3.81 -0.19
N GLU A 19 11.84 3.99 0.58
CA GLU A 19 12.97 3.06 0.61
C GLU A 19 12.54 1.63 0.95
N GLN A 20 11.68 1.46 1.96
CA GLN A 20 11.16 0.16 2.36
C GLN A 20 10.28 -0.48 1.27
N VAL A 21 9.48 0.33 0.57
CA VAL A 21 8.63 -0.14 -0.52
C VAL A 21 9.48 -0.58 -1.72
N SER A 22 10.52 0.17 -2.07
CA SER A 22 11.43 -0.14 -3.19
C SER A 22 12.56 -1.12 -2.84
N ALA A 23 12.66 -1.58 -1.59
CA ALA A 23 13.71 -2.51 -1.17
C ALA A 23 13.64 -3.83 -1.96
N PHE A 24 14.70 -4.14 -2.71
CA PHE A 24 14.78 -5.31 -3.60
C PHE A 24 14.67 -6.66 -2.86
N ASP A 25 15.10 -6.71 -1.60
CA ASP A 25 15.08 -7.91 -0.76
C ASP A 25 13.77 -8.07 0.01
N ARG A 26 12.85 -7.10 -0.08
CA ARG A 26 11.53 -7.17 0.58
C ARG A 26 10.74 -8.35 0.05
N ARG A 27 10.30 -9.22 0.97
CA ARG A 27 9.54 -10.45 0.64
C ARG A 27 8.04 -10.34 0.89
N VAL A 28 7.61 -9.33 1.62
CA VAL A 28 6.20 -9.19 2.03
C VAL A 28 5.59 -7.91 1.46
N PRO A 29 4.32 -7.94 1.02
CA PRO A 29 3.61 -6.73 0.62
C PRO A 29 3.51 -5.71 1.75
N ILE A 30 3.44 -4.43 1.37
CA ILE A 30 3.13 -3.32 2.28
C ILE A 30 1.83 -2.68 1.77
N ALA A 31 0.81 -2.65 2.62
CA ALA A 31 -0.41 -1.88 2.38
C ALA A 31 -0.26 -0.52 3.05
N VAL A 32 -0.28 0.55 2.26
CA VAL A 32 -0.25 1.93 2.74
C VAL A 32 -1.68 2.45 2.74
N MET A 33 -2.15 2.88 3.90
CA MET A 33 -3.46 3.45 4.16
C MET A 33 -3.26 4.94 4.50
N MET A 34 -3.61 5.83 3.58
CA MET A 34 -3.54 7.26 3.87
C MET A 34 -4.70 7.67 4.78
N HIS A 35 -4.38 8.23 5.94
CA HIS A 35 -5.37 8.84 6.83
C HIS A 35 -5.49 10.33 6.51
N GLU A 36 -6.67 10.74 6.05
CA GLU A 36 -7.04 12.13 5.81
C GLU A 36 -8.31 12.41 6.63
N PRO A 37 -8.19 12.96 7.86
CA PRO A 37 -9.30 13.03 8.82
C PRO A 37 -10.56 13.69 8.25
N ASP A 38 -10.42 14.84 7.59
CA ASP A 38 -11.56 15.58 7.01
C ASP A 38 -12.27 14.77 5.91
N LEU A 39 -11.49 14.05 5.09
CA LEU A 39 -12.04 13.21 4.03
C LEU A 39 -12.70 11.96 4.60
N PHE A 40 -12.11 11.37 5.65
CA PHE A 40 -12.67 10.23 6.36
C PHE A 40 -14.02 10.60 6.96
N GLU A 41 -14.11 11.68 7.74
CA GLU A 41 -15.36 12.14 8.36
C GLU A 41 -16.45 12.45 7.32
N ARG A 42 -16.08 12.99 6.16
CA ARG A 42 -17.04 13.27 5.09
C ARG A 42 -17.58 12.01 4.39
N LEU A 43 -16.75 11.00 4.19
CA LEU A 43 -17.08 9.84 3.36
C LEU A 43 -17.52 8.61 4.17
N ARG A 44 -17.18 8.56 5.46
CA ARG A 44 -17.54 7.46 6.33
C ARG A 44 -19.05 7.25 6.36
N ARG A 45 -19.45 5.98 6.29
CA ARG A 45 -20.84 5.53 6.48
C ARG A 45 -20.96 4.54 7.64
N SER A 46 -19.84 4.00 8.11
CA SER A 46 -19.79 3.18 9.31
C SER A 46 -19.62 4.02 10.60
N ALA A 47 -20.02 3.42 11.72
CA ALA A 47 -19.70 3.88 13.07
C ALA A 47 -18.22 3.69 13.45
N ALA A 48 -17.52 2.70 12.86
CA ALA A 48 -16.11 2.46 13.15
C ALA A 48 -15.23 3.65 12.78
N GLY A 49 -14.27 3.94 13.66
CA GLY A 49 -13.22 4.91 13.40
C GLY A 49 -12.13 4.35 12.48
N PHE A 50 -11.30 5.25 11.94
CA PHE A 50 -10.20 4.89 11.05
C PHE A 50 -9.26 3.86 11.68
N ASP A 51 -8.86 4.07 12.93
CA ASP A 51 -7.92 3.18 13.63
C ASP A 51 -8.48 1.76 13.82
N THR A 52 -9.79 1.62 13.99
CA THR A 52 -10.46 0.32 14.02
C THR A 52 -10.35 -0.38 12.67
N ILE A 53 -10.58 0.34 11.56
CA ILE A 53 -10.44 -0.20 10.21
C ILE A 53 -8.99 -0.61 9.94
N ALA A 54 -8.02 0.22 10.32
CA ALA A 54 -6.59 -0.07 10.16
C ALA A 54 -6.15 -1.28 10.99
N SER A 55 -6.60 -1.37 12.25
CA SER A 55 -6.33 -2.50 13.14
C SER A 55 -6.93 -3.80 12.62
N ASN A 56 -8.18 -3.77 12.17
CA ASN A 56 -8.83 -4.93 11.55
C ASN A 56 -8.11 -5.34 10.25
N THR A 57 -7.61 -4.37 9.49
CA THR A 57 -6.85 -4.64 8.27
C THR A 57 -5.53 -5.33 8.60
N ALA A 58 -4.78 -4.85 9.60
CA ALA A 58 -3.54 -5.46 10.07
C ALA A 58 -3.77 -6.88 10.61
N ALA A 59 -4.82 -7.08 11.41
CA ALA A 59 -5.19 -8.39 11.93
C ALA A 59 -5.53 -9.39 10.81
N ALA A 60 -6.28 -8.96 9.78
CA ALA A 60 -6.66 -9.81 8.65
C ALA A 60 -5.48 -10.28 7.79
N VAL A 61 -4.34 -9.60 7.86
CA VAL A 61 -3.13 -9.90 7.06
C VAL A 61 -1.90 -10.19 7.92
N ALA A 62 -2.12 -10.48 9.20
CA ALA A 62 -1.07 -10.86 10.13
C ALA A 62 -0.28 -12.06 9.55
N GLY A 63 1.04 -11.92 9.45
CA GLY A 63 1.88 -12.96 8.90
C GLY A 63 2.01 -12.96 7.36
N VAL A 64 1.25 -12.15 6.63
CA VAL A 64 1.30 -12.12 5.16
C VAL A 64 1.63 -10.75 4.56
N ALA A 65 1.32 -9.65 5.24
CA ALA A 65 1.66 -8.29 4.79
C ALA A 65 1.85 -7.34 5.97
N ASN A 66 2.54 -6.22 5.72
CA ASN A 66 2.61 -5.11 6.67
C ASN A 66 1.55 -4.07 6.33
N VAL A 67 0.92 -3.49 7.34
CA VAL A 67 -0.03 -2.38 7.18
C VAL A 67 0.60 -1.11 7.77
N VAL A 68 0.62 -0.05 6.97
CA VAL A 68 1.14 1.27 7.34
C VAL A 68 0.02 2.28 7.22
N VAL A 69 -0.24 3.02 8.29
CA VAL A 69 -1.09 4.21 8.27
C VAL A 69 -0.19 5.42 8.11
N ALA A 70 -0.40 6.20 7.06
CA ALA A 70 0.41 7.37 6.74
C ALA A 70 -0.44 8.64 6.78
N ASP A 71 0.10 9.70 7.39
CA ASP A 71 -0.50 11.04 7.34
C ASP A 71 -0.25 11.73 5.97
N PRO A 72 -0.88 12.88 5.69
CA PRO A 72 -0.70 13.57 4.42
C PRO A 72 0.73 14.00 4.13
N GLU A 73 1.51 14.38 5.16
CA GLU A 73 2.89 14.82 4.99
C GLU A 73 3.81 13.64 4.63
N CYS A 74 3.67 12.52 5.32
CA CYS A 74 4.36 11.27 5.02
C CYS A 74 4.02 10.79 3.59
N VAL A 75 2.76 10.86 3.16
CA VAL A 75 2.37 10.46 1.80
C VAL A 75 2.94 11.40 0.75
N ALA A 76 3.01 12.71 1.02
CA ALA A 76 3.61 13.67 0.10
C ALA A 76 5.09 13.34 -0.15
N ALA A 77 5.88 13.16 0.91
CA ALA A 77 7.29 12.80 0.80
C ALA A 77 7.50 11.39 0.19
N PHE A 78 6.66 10.43 0.56
CA PHE A 78 6.66 9.10 -0.06
C PHE A 78 6.43 9.15 -1.57
N ASN A 79 5.46 9.95 -2.02
CA ASN A 79 5.13 10.10 -3.45
C ASN A 79 6.23 10.82 -4.22
N ASP A 80 6.88 11.82 -3.61
CA ASP A 80 8.01 12.53 -4.19
C ASP A 80 9.20 11.59 -4.41
N ALA A 81 9.52 10.77 -3.41
CA ALA A 81 10.62 9.80 -3.49
C ALA A 81 10.33 8.62 -4.43
N LEU A 82 9.11 8.08 -4.44
CA LEU A 82 8.76 6.88 -5.21
C LEU A 82 8.32 7.19 -6.66
N GLY A 83 7.86 8.41 -6.92
CA GLY A 83 7.40 8.85 -8.23
C GLY A 83 5.89 8.73 -8.47
N VAL A 84 5.42 9.50 -9.46
CA VAL A 84 3.99 9.73 -9.73
C VAL A 84 3.20 8.47 -10.08
N GLU A 85 3.80 7.51 -10.78
CA GLU A 85 3.11 6.28 -11.19
C GLU A 85 2.75 5.38 -9.99
N HIS A 86 3.58 5.41 -8.96
CA HIS A 86 3.45 4.62 -7.74
C HIS A 86 2.76 5.40 -6.59
N ALA A 87 2.33 6.64 -6.86
CA ALA A 87 1.77 7.52 -5.86
C ALA A 87 0.53 6.95 -5.14
N VAL A 88 0.40 7.27 -3.87
CA VAL A 88 -0.83 7.08 -3.08
C VAL A 88 -1.62 8.38 -3.14
N GLY A 89 -2.81 8.33 -3.74
CA GLY A 89 -3.71 9.48 -3.79
C GLY A 89 -4.37 9.78 -2.45
N ARG A 90 -5.00 10.95 -2.34
CA ARG A 90 -5.66 11.41 -1.11
C ARG A 90 -6.65 10.39 -0.56
N GLY A 91 -6.43 9.95 0.69
CA GLY A 91 -7.23 8.94 1.39
C GLY A 91 -7.24 7.54 0.76
N GLN A 92 -6.39 7.28 -0.23
CA GLN A 92 -6.33 5.98 -0.89
C GLN A 92 -5.67 4.94 0.01
N LEU A 93 -6.02 3.69 -0.26
CA LEU A 93 -5.27 2.52 0.17
C LEU A 93 -4.55 1.98 -1.06
N ARG A 94 -3.22 1.74 -0.98
CA ARG A 94 -2.46 1.09 -2.05
C ARG A 94 -1.62 -0.06 -1.50
N ILE A 95 -1.58 -1.18 -2.22
CA ILE A 95 -0.83 -2.37 -1.84
C ILE A 95 0.39 -2.49 -2.76
N PHE A 96 1.57 -2.31 -2.18
CA PHE A 96 2.83 -2.49 -2.86
C PHE A 96 3.30 -3.94 -2.69
N ARG A 97 3.28 -4.70 -3.78
CA ARG A 97 3.81 -6.07 -3.81
C ARG A 97 5.34 -6.06 -3.75
N PRO A 98 6.00 -7.16 -3.38
CA PRO A 98 7.45 -7.30 -3.50
C PRO A 98 7.97 -6.96 -4.89
N GLY A 99 9.20 -6.43 -4.97
CA GLY A 99 9.86 -6.11 -6.24
C GLY A 99 9.35 -4.85 -6.95
N VAL A 100 8.80 -3.89 -6.20
CA VAL A 100 8.51 -2.54 -6.73
C VAL A 100 9.80 -1.96 -7.27
N ASP A 101 9.79 -1.58 -8.54
CA ASP A 101 10.89 -0.88 -9.19
C ASP A 101 10.30 0.31 -9.96
N PRO A 102 10.38 1.53 -9.42
CA PRO A 102 9.87 2.73 -10.07
C PRO A 102 10.50 3.02 -11.44
N ALA A 103 11.68 2.44 -11.73
CA ALA A 103 12.34 2.62 -13.02
C ALA A 103 11.78 1.68 -14.11
N VAL A 104 10.96 0.69 -13.75
CA VAL A 104 10.34 -0.23 -14.71
C VAL A 104 8.98 0.31 -15.14
N ALA A 105 8.90 0.78 -16.38
CA ALA A 105 7.67 1.31 -16.96
C ALA A 105 6.51 0.31 -16.88
N GLY A 106 5.34 0.78 -16.41
CA GLY A 106 4.12 -0.02 -16.31
C GLY A 106 4.06 -0.98 -15.12
N GLU A 107 5.13 -1.08 -14.30
CA GLU A 107 5.15 -1.93 -13.11
C GLU A 107 4.10 -1.50 -12.08
N HIS A 108 3.79 -0.21 -12.01
CA HIS A 108 2.78 0.38 -11.15
C HIS A 108 1.39 -0.30 -11.22
N ALA A 109 1.05 -0.91 -12.36
CA ALA A 109 -0.20 -1.65 -12.57
C ALA A 109 -0.30 -2.93 -11.71
N ASN A 110 0.83 -3.45 -11.24
CA ASN A 110 0.89 -4.62 -10.36
C ASN A 110 0.54 -4.29 -8.90
N HIS A 111 0.36 -3.01 -8.56
CA HIS A 111 0.10 -2.55 -7.20
C HIS A 111 -1.34 -2.07 -7.05
N PRO A 112 -2.25 -2.96 -6.60
CA PRO A 112 -3.66 -2.65 -6.54
C PRO A 112 -3.93 -1.56 -5.49
N TRP A 113 -4.88 -0.69 -5.80
CA TRP A 113 -5.31 0.41 -4.93
C TRP A 113 -6.83 0.39 -4.75
N LEU A 114 -7.32 1.10 -3.74
CA LEU A 114 -8.72 1.22 -3.40
C LEU A 114 -9.03 2.68 -3.05
N SER A 115 -10.07 3.24 -3.68
CA SER A 115 -10.47 4.64 -3.48
C SER A 115 -11.11 4.88 -2.11
N PRO A 116 -10.86 6.04 -1.48
CA PRO A 116 -11.42 6.39 -0.16
C PRO A 116 -12.94 6.23 -0.11
N GLY A 117 -13.65 6.64 -1.16
CA GLY A 117 -15.11 6.55 -1.21
C GLY A 117 -15.67 5.13 -1.09
N ARG A 118 -14.87 4.10 -1.40
CA ARG A 118 -15.27 2.70 -1.18
C ARG A 118 -14.94 2.23 0.22
N TRP A 119 -13.69 2.41 0.67
CA TRP A 119 -13.22 1.76 1.89
C TRP A 119 -13.43 2.57 3.17
N TYR A 120 -13.65 3.88 3.08
CA TYR A 120 -14.14 4.67 4.21
C TYR A 120 -15.63 4.37 4.50
N ALA A 121 -16.40 3.97 3.49
CA ALA A 121 -17.82 3.71 3.64
C ALA A 121 -18.14 2.37 4.33
N ASP A 122 -17.27 1.35 4.18
CA ASP A 122 -17.48 0.00 4.72
C ASP A 122 -16.24 -0.46 5.48
N GLU A 123 -16.40 -0.62 6.81
CA GLU A 123 -15.33 -1.01 7.74
C GLU A 123 -14.72 -2.39 7.46
N TYR A 124 -15.43 -3.26 6.75
CA TYR A 124 -14.94 -4.59 6.39
C TYR A 124 -14.23 -4.60 5.04
N LEU A 125 -14.36 -3.55 4.24
CA LEU A 125 -13.88 -3.57 2.87
C LEU A 125 -12.35 -3.55 2.80
N ALA A 126 -11.67 -2.67 3.54
CA ALA A 126 -10.21 -2.63 3.56
C ALA A 126 -9.59 -3.96 4.06
N PRO A 127 -10.01 -4.53 5.21
CA PRO A 127 -9.50 -5.83 5.66
C PRO A 127 -9.68 -6.94 4.62
N ARG A 128 -10.89 -7.09 4.05
CA ARG A 128 -11.17 -8.11 3.02
C ARG A 128 -10.38 -7.88 1.75
N TYR A 129 -10.25 -6.63 1.32
CA TYR A 129 -9.54 -6.25 0.10
C TYR A 129 -8.06 -6.59 0.19
N VAL A 130 -7.39 -6.17 1.29
CA VAL A 130 -5.97 -6.43 1.46
C VAL A 130 -5.72 -7.93 1.60
N ALA A 131 -6.46 -8.63 2.46
CA ALA A 131 -6.31 -10.07 2.65
C ALA A 131 -6.45 -10.86 1.34
N ARG A 132 -7.47 -10.56 0.53
CA ARG A 132 -7.66 -11.22 -0.77
C ARG A 132 -6.51 -10.97 -1.75
N ARG A 133 -5.91 -9.79 -1.72
CA ARG A 133 -4.85 -9.38 -2.66
C ARG A 133 -3.45 -9.80 -2.22
N THR A 134 -3.27 -10.18 -0.96
CA THR A 134 -2.00 -10.65 -0.40
C THR A 134 -1.95 -12.16 -0.19
N ALA A 135 -3.10 -12.84 -0.02
CA ALA A 135 -3.17 -14.29 0.18
C ALA A 135 -3.07 -15.12 -1.11
N ALA A 136 -3.29 -14.52 -2.29
CA ALA A 136 -3.13 -15.25 -3.54
C ALA A 136 -1.64 -15.60 -3.77
N PRO A 137 -1.29 -16.86 -4.11
CA PRO A 137 0.08 -17.22 -4.44
C PRO A 137 0.56 -16.30 -5.54
N GLN A 138 1.69 -15.64 -5.30
CA GLN A 138 2.34 -14.82 -6.32
C GLN A 138 2.78 -15.79 -7.42
N THR A 139 2.00 -15.88 -8.49
CA THR A 139 2.46 -16.55 -9.70
C THR A 139 3.68 -15.77 -10.15
N THR A 140 4.86 -16.33 -9.90
CA THR A 140 6.14 -15.81 -10.38
C THR A 140 5.98 -15.67 -11.89
N MET A 141 5.80 -14.45 -12.40
CA MET A 141 5.81 -14.25 -13.83
C MET A 141 7.19 -14.70 -14.34
N PRO A 142 7.26 -15.56 -15.37
CA PRO A 142 8.54 -15.92 -15.94
C PRO A 142 9.17 -14.65 -16.50
N ARG A 143 10.31 -14.26 -15.92
CA ARG A 143 11.21 -13.25 -16.49
C ARG A 143 11.45 -13.63 -17.95
N ARG A 144 10.87 -12.90 -18.92
CA ARG A 144 11.19 -13.09 -20.33
C ARG A 144 12.71 -12.95 -20.47
N ARG A 145 13.39 -14.05 -20.82
CA ARG A 145 14.80 -14.04 -21.21
C ARG A 145 14.98 -13.01 -22.32
N ARG A 146 15.96 -12.12 -22.16
CA ARG A 146 16.45 -11.25 -23.24
C ARG A 146 16.76 -12.09 -24.48
N VAL A 147 16.33 -11.59 -25.63
CA VAL A 147 16.74 -12.06 -26.95
C VAL A 147 18.26 -11.87 -27.07
N PRO A 148 19.04 -12.86 -27.54
CA PRO A 148 20.40 -12.60 -27.94
C PRO A 148 20.38 -11.86 -29.29
N GLU A 149 20.93 -10.65 -29.32
CA GLU A 149 21.40 -10.05 -30.56
C GLU A 149 22.45 -10.98 -31.16
N LEU A 150 22.21 -11.45 -32.38
CA LEU A 150 23.22 -12.07 -33.22
C LEU A 150 23.58 -11.07 -34.32
N VAL A 151 24.88 -10.81 -34.35
CA VAL A 151 25.68 -10.03 -35.31
C VAL A 151 25.46 -10.50 -36.74
#